data_AF-A0A7C2SED1-F1
#
_entry.id   AF-A0A7C2SED1-F1
#
_cell.length_a   1.000
_cell.length_b   1.000
_cell.length_c   1.000
_cell.angle_alpha   90.00
_cell.angle_beta   90.00
_cell.angle_gamma   90.00
#
_symmetry.space_group_name_H-M   'P 1'
#
loop_
_entity.id
_entity.type
_entity.pdbx_description
1 polymer ?
#
loop_
_entity_poly.entity_id
_entity_poly.type
_entity_poly.pdbx_seq_one_letter_code
_entity_poly.pdbx_strand_id
1 'polypeptide(L)'
;NRKKKDFAYFIKELVEKDYKEAKMIRLVLDNLNTHFSSSFYETFTNRESKRILSKIEFYYTPKHGSWLNMAEIEINIMERECLSRRIGQEAILKSELNKWLL
;
A
#
# COMPACT_ATOMS: atom_id res chain seq x y z
N ASN A 1 2.91 12.37 -6.08
CA ASN A 1 3.86 11.69 -6.98
C ASN A 1 4.04 10.26 -6.53
N ARG A 2 3.93 9.28 -7.42
CA ARG A 2 4.13 7.85 -7.10
C ARG A 2 5.63 7.52 -7.26
N LYS A 3 6.43 7.64 -6.20
CA LYS A 3 7.88 7.39 -6.27
C LYS A 3 8.23 6.03 -5.68
N LYS A 4 9.20 5.35 -6.31
CA LYS A 4 9.80 4.11 -5.80
C LYS A 4 10.29 4.25 -4.35
N LYS A 5 10.88 5.41 -4.04
CA LYS A 5 11.34 5.77 -2.69
C LYS A 5 10.20 5.73 -1.68
N ASP A 6 9.09 6.40 -1.97
CA ASP A 6 7.96 6.49 -1.05
C ASP A 6 7.37 5.09 -0.76
N PHE A 7 7.24 4.26 -1.80
CA PHE A 7 6.85 2.85 -1.65
C PHE A 7 7.83 2.06 -0.76
N ALA A 8 9.13 2.15 -1.03
CA ALA A 8 10.13 1.39 -0.28
C ALA A 8 10.18 1.78 1.21
N TYR A 9 10.02 3.07 1.54
CA TYR A 9 9.93 3.52 2.94
C TYR A 9 8.64 3.05 3.62
N PHE A 10 7.51 3.11 2.93
CA PHE A 10 6.23 2.62 3.45
C PHE A 10 6.30 1.11 3.77
N ILE A 11 6.83 0.29 2.85
CA ILE A 11 6.97 -1.14 3.09
C ILE A 11 8.00 -1.44 4.19
N LYS A 12 9.08 -0.67 4.30
CA LYS A 12 10.02 -0.79 5.41
C LYS A 12 9.32 -0.61 6.76
N GLU A 13 8.47 0.41 6.87
CA GLU A 13 7.70 0.66 8.09
C GLU A 13 6.76 -0.49 8.43
N LEU A 14 6.02 -1.02 7.44
CA LEU A 14 5.18 -2.21 7.63
C LEU A 14 5.97 -3.40 8.16
N VAL A 15 7.14 -3.68 7.59
CA VAL A 15 7.98 -4.84 7.97
C VAL A 15 8.61 -4.66 9.35
N GLU A 16 9.02 -3.45 9.71
CA GLU A 16 9.82 -3.19 10.91
C GLU A 16 8.98 -2.77 12.13
N LYS A 17 7.80 -2.21 11.91
CA LYS A 17 6.92 -1.73 12.97
C LYS A 17 5.65 -2.55 13.05
N ASP A 18 4.81 -2.49 12.02
CA ASP A 18 3.43 -2.99 12.09
C ASP A 18 3.38 -4.52 12.14
N TYR A 19 4.26 -5.17 11.37
CA TYR A 19 4.35 -6.63 11.25
C TYR A 19 5.74 -7.14 11.66
N LYS A 20 6.36 -6.50 12.64
CA LYS A 20 7.73 -6.83 13.09
C LYS A 20 7.92 -8.31 13.46
N GLU A 21 6.90 -8.94 14.06
CA GLU A 21 6.94 -10.34 14.51
C GLU A 21 6.58 -11.33 13.40
N ALA A 22 6.10 -10.85 12.25
CA ALA A 22 5.78 -11.71 11.12
C ALA A 22 7.08 -12.34 10.57
N LYS A 23 7.03 -13.67 10.38
CA LYS A 23 8.10 -14.42 9.72
C LYS A 23 8.14 -14.14 8.21
N MET A 24 6.96 -13.98 7.62
CA MET A 24 6.77 -13.68 6.20
C MET A 24 5.48 -12.86 6.03
N ILE A 25 5.51 -11.87 5.14
CA ILE A 25 4.39 -11.02 4.75
C ILE A 25 4.10 -11.29 3.29
N ARG A 26 2.91 -11.84 2.99
CA ARG A 26 2.43 -11.96 1.61
C ARG A 26 1.79 -10.65 1.21
N LEU A 27 2.49 -9.90 0.36
CA LEU A 27 2.08 -8.56 -0.03
C LEU A 27 1.39 -8.63 -1.39
N VAL A 28 0.07 -8.41 -1.40
CA VAL A 28 -0.75 -8.37 -2.61
C VAL A 28 -0.76 -6.96 -3.18
N LEU A 29 -0.35 -6.79 -4.44
CA LEU A 29 -0.20 -5.48 -5.08
C LEU A 29 -0.75 -5.47 -6.51
N ASP A 30 -1.08 -4.28 -7.02
CA ASP A 30 -1.21 -4.06 -8.46
C ASP A 30 0.18 -4.06 -9.16
N ASN A 31 0.19 -3.91 -10.48
CA ASN A 31 1.42 -3.95 -11.29
C ASN A 31 2.03 -2.57 -11.53
N LEU A 32 1.87 -1.62 -10.60
CA LEU A 32 2.46 -0.30 -10.73
C LEU A 32 4.00 -0.40 -10.82
N ASN A 33 4.63 0.40 -11.68
CA ASN A 33 6.09 0.38 -11.91
C ASN A 33 6.95 0.62 -10.66
N THR A 34 6.37 1.07 -9.55
CA THR A 34 7.02 1.23 -8.25
C THR A 34 6.91 0.01 -7.35
N HIS A 35 6.01 -0.93 -7.61
CA HIS A 35 5.68 -2.07 -6.74
C HIS A 35 6.60 -3.27 -6.94
N PHE A 36 7.89 -3.03 -7.18
CA PHE A 36 8.86 -4.09 -7.45
C PHE A 36 10.04 -4.03 -6.48
N SER A 37 10.74 -5.16 -6.34
CA SER A 37 11.93 -5.28 -5.48
C SER A 37 13.04 -4.29 -5.86
N SER A 38 13.13 -3.89 -7.13
CA SER A 38 14.06 -2.86 -7.61
C SER A 38 13.91 -1.54 -6.88
N SER A 39 12.70 -1.17 -6.46
CA SER A 39 12.45 0.06 -5.69
C SER A 39 13.22 0.10 -4.37
N PHE A 40 13.47 -1.05 -3.75
CA PHE A 40 14.26 -1.13 -2.51
C PHE A 40 15.74 -0.94 -2.81
N TYR A 41 16.27 -1.59 -3.85
CA TYR A 41 17.68 -1.44 -4.23
C TYR A 41 18.03 -0.04 -4.77
N GLU A 42 17.06 0.66 -5.36
CA GLU A 42 17.21 2.07 -5.74
C GLU A 42 17.14 3.03 -4.54
N THR A 43 16.59 2.60 -3.41
CA THR A 43 16.32 3.46 -2.25
C THR A 43 17.27 3.21 -1.08
N PHE A 44 17.66 1.96 -0.85
CA PHE A 44 18.43 1.52 0.32
C PHE A 44 19.72 0.81 -0.10
N THR A 45 20.60 0.58 0.88
CA THR A 45 21.79 -0.25 0.67
C THR A 45 21.40 -1.70 0.36
N ASN A 46 22.25 -2.43 -0.37
CA ASN A 46 21.99 -3.84 -0.71
C ASN A 46 21.70 -4.70 0.55
N ARG A 47 22.43 -4.47 1.64
CA ARG A 47 22.21 -5.15 2.93
C ARG A 47 20.82 -4.88 3.50
N GLU A 48 20.41 -3.61 3.50
CA GLU A 48 19.11 -3.20 4.03
C GLU A 48 17.96 -3.72 3.15
N SER A 49 18.07 -3.59 1.83
CA SER A 49 17.10 -4.12 0.87
C SER A 49 16.90 -5.63 1.07
N LYS A 50 17.99 -6.40 1.17
CA LYS A 50 17.91 -7.85 1.42
C LYS A 50 17.20 -8.19 2.73
N ARG A 51 17.49 -7.45 3.81
CA ARG A 51 16.86 -7.66 5.12
C ARG A 51 15.35 -7.38 5.11
N ILE A 52 14.93 -6.33 4.40
CA ILE A 52 13.49 -6.01 4.27
C ILE A 52 12.81 -7.05 3.38
N LEU A 53 13.38 -7.31 2.20
CA LEU A 53 12.82 -8.22 1.20
C LEU A 53 12.81 -9.69 1.66
N SER A 54 13.68 -10.09 2.59
CA SER A 54 13.67 -11.46 3.12
C SER A 54 12.40 -11.82 3.91
N LYS A 55 11.61 -10.81 4.30
CA LYS A 55 10.32 -10.98 4.98
C LYS A 55 9.11 -10.77 4.06
N ILE A 56 9.31 -10.56 2.76
CA ILE A 56 8.23 -10.23 1.83
C ILE A 56 8.14 -11.28 0.72
N GLU A 57 6.92 -11.72 0.46
CA GLU A 57 6.54 -12.51 -0.72
C GLU A 57 5.53 -11.69 -1.54
N PHE A 58 5.91 -11.28 -2.75
CA PHE A 58 5.04 -10.45 -3.59
C PHE A 58 4.04 -11.30 -4.38
N TYR A 59 2.77 -10.91 -4.31
CA TYR A 59 1.69 -11.45 -5.13
C TYR A 59 1.08 -10.32 -5.95
N TYR A 60 1.13 -10.41 -7.27
CA TYR A 60 0.58 -9.39 -8.15
C TYR A 60 -0.80 -9.79 -8.63
N THR A 61 -1.76 -8.87 -8.57
CA THR A 61 -3.05 -9.07 -9.23
C THR A 61 -2.86 -9.15 -10.75
N PRO A 62 -3.76 -9.82 -11.51
CA PRO A 62 -3.66 -9.86 -12.96
C PRO A 62 -3.68 -8.46 -13.57
N LYS A 63 -2.94 -8.26 -14.67
CA LYS A 63 -3.04 -7.02 -15.45
C LYS A 63 -4.48 -6.85 -15.95
N HIS A 64 -5.01 -5.64 -15.83
CA HIS A 64 -6.42 -5.31 -16.14
C HIS A 64 -7.46 -6.04 -15.26
N GLY A 65 -7.04 -6.63 -14.14
CA GLY A 65 -7.89 -7.32 -13.16
C GLY A 65 -8.12 -6.51 -11.89
N SER A 66 -8.40 -5.21 -11.99
CA SER A 66 -8.67 -4.34 -10.83
C SER A 66 -9.77 -4.87 -9.91
N TRP A 67 -10.75 -5.57 -10.46
CA TRP A 67 -11.83 -6.21 -9.72
C TRP A 67 -11.38 -7.36 -8.79
N LEU A 68 -10.12 -7.81 -8.88
CA LEU A 68 -9.50 -8.75 -7.94
C LEU A 68 -8.59 -8.05 -6.92
N ASN A 69 -8.40 -6.73 -7.02
CA ASN A 69 -7.59 -5.96 -6.09
C ASN A 69 -8.44 -5.55 -4.87
N MET A 70 -8.18 -6.20 -3.73
CA MET A 70 -8.92 -5.95 -2.49
C MET A 70 -8.88 -4.48 -2.05
N ALA A 71 -7.75 -3.79 -2.21
CA ALA A 71 -7.63 -2.39 -1.84
C ALA A 71 -8.52 -1.49 -2.71
N GLU A 72 -8.64 -1.78 -4.01
CA GLU A 72 -9.55 -1.05 -4.89
C GLU A 72 -11.02 -1.34 -4.57
N ILE A 73 -11.35 -2.58 -4.21
CA ILE A 73 -12.71 -2.93 -3.76
C ILE A 73 -13.07 -2.14 -2.50
N GLU A 74 -12.18 -2.09 -1.51
CA GLU A 74 -12.39 -1.37 -0.25
C GLU A 74 -12.54 0.14 -0.47
N ILE A 75 -11.70 0.74 -1.33
CA ILE A 75 -11.83 2.16 -1.71
C ILE A 75 -13.19 2.41 -2.38
N ASN A 76 -13.64 1.53 -3.29
CA ASN A 76 -14.94 1.69 -3.94
C ASN A 76 -16.12 1.61 -2.95
N ILE A 77 -16.03 0.77 -1.92
CA ILE A 77 -17.05 0.68 -0.86
C ILE A 77 -17.05 1.98 -0.06
N MET A 78 -15.87 2.41 0.41
CA MET A 78 -15.68 3.67 1.14
C MET A 78 -16.20 4.86 0.35
N GLU A 79 -15.93 4.95 -0.96
CA GLU A 79 -16.41 6.04 -1.80
C GLU A 79 -17.94 6.11 -1.84
N ARG A 80 -18.62 4.95 -1.91
CA ARG A 80 -20.09 4.88 -1.95
C ARG A 80 -20.71 5.22 -0.61
N GLU A 81 -20.16 4.67 0.48
CA GLU A 81 -20.72 4.80 1.82
C GLU A 81 -20.40 6.15 2.47
N CYS A 82 -19.22 6.71 2.19
CA CYS A 82 -18.69 7.88 2.88
C CYS A 82 -18.59 9.11 1.98
N LEU A 83 -18.23 8.95 0.70
CA LEU A 83 -17.85 10.06 -0.19
C LEU A 83 -18.77 10.29 -1.38
N SER A 84 -20.00 9.76 -1.36
CA SER A 84 -20.99 9.90 -2.44
C SER A 84 -21.60 11.31 -2.57
N ARG A 85 -20.85 12.34 -2.20
CA ARG A 85 -21.19 13.76 -2.23
C ARG A 85 -19.95 14.63 -2.42
N ARG A 86 -20.11 15.85 -2.93
CA ARG A 86 -18.99 16.80 -3.03
C ARG A 86 -18.56 17.29 -1.65
N ILE A 87 -17.26 17.21 -1.36
CA ILE A 87 -16.65 17.75 -0.14
C ILE A 87 -15.61 18.79 -0.53
N GLY A 88 -15.88 20.06 -0.21
CA GLY A 88 -15.02 21.18 -0.59
C GLY A 88 -13.90 21.50 0.39
N GLN A 89 -13.82 20.81 1.53
CA GLN A 89 -12.84 21.08 2.59
C GLN A 89 -12.17 19.78 3.05
N GLU A 90 -10.84 19.77 3.06
CA GLU A 90 -10.04 18.60 3.47
C GLU A 90 -10.35 18.16 4.91
N ALA A 91 -10.59 19.10 5.83
CA ALA A 91 -10.93 18.79 7.21
C ALA A 91 -12.22 17.97 7.32
N ILE A 92 -13.24 18.31 6.51
CA ILE A 92 -14.50 17.57 6.46
C ILE A 92 -14.25 16.19 5.84
N LEU A 93 -13.46 16.10 4.77
CA LEU A 93 -13.11 14.82 4.15
C LEU A 93 -12.46 13.86 5.16
N LYS A 94 -11.46 14.35 5.92
CA LYS A 94 -10.79 13.56 6.97
C LYS A 94 -11.76 13.12 8.06
N SER A 95 -12.65 14.02 8.50
CA SER A 95 -13.63 13.69 9.54
C SER A 95 -14.58 12.59 9.09
N GLU A 96 -15.03 12.60 7.83
CA GLU A 96 -15.93 11.58 7.29
C GLU A 96 -15.21 10.24 7.12
N LEU A 97 -13.98 10.24 6.57
CA LEU A 97 -13.15 9.04 6.47
C LEU A 97 -12.91 8.38 7.84
N ASN A 98 -12.62 9.18 8.87
CA ASN A 98 -12.44 8.66 10.23
C ASN A 98 -13.70 7.99 10.79
N LYS A 99 -14.91 8.45 10.42
CA LYS A 99 -16.16 7.81 10.86
C LYS A 99 -16.39 6.47 10.18
N TRP A 100 -15.91 6.30 8.94
CA TRP A 100 -16.03 5.04 8.20
C TRP A 100 -15.02 3.99 8.69
N LEU A 101 -13.85 4.41 9.18
CA LEU A 101 -12.81 3.53 9.73
C LEU A 101 -13.07 3.07 11.18
N LEU A 102 -14.05 3.65 11.88
CA LEU A 102 -14.46 3.31 13.26
C LEU A 102 -15.54 2.23 13.26
#